data_AF-A0A353NLD9-F1
#
_entry.id   AF-A0A353NLD9-F1
#
_cell.length_a   1.000
_cell.length_b   1.000
_cell.length_c   1.000
_cell.angle_alpha   90.00
_cell.angle_beta   90.00
_cell.angle_gamma   90.00
#
_symmetry.space_group_name_H-M   'P 1'
#
loop_
_entity.id
_entity.type
_entity.pdbx_description
1 polymer ?
#
loop_
_entity_poly.entity_id
_entity_poly.type
_entity_poly.pdbx_seq_one_letter_code
_entity_poly.pdbx_strand_id
1 'polypeptide(L)'
;MKPTTVSRIVFAQLIFIALLSGNAWALQTHDGVEGVVVHQLAHVQYLGALGYLLWDIRRSSFAGIGWLYLQRFCWLMMFWNGLAFIGHFAQVALPNEAFATEDGYLSALLLLPFSFGKWIYYITALDHLLCAPALFFLYLALRSFYRSLKVETGEDGQ
;
A
#
# COMPACT_ATOMS: atom_id res chain seq x y z
N MET A 1 -27.24 -30.63 10.16
CA MET A 1 -26.66 -31.74 9.38
C MET A 1 -25.32 -32.11 9.98
N LYS A 2 -25.08 -33.39 10.32
CA LYS A 2 -23.79 -33.83 10.88
C LYS A 2 -22.76 -33.86 9.74
N PRO A 3 -21.56 -33.24 9.88
CA PRO A 3 -20.54 -33.34 8.84
C PRO A 3 -20.22 -34.82 8.63
N THR A 4 -20.39 -35.30 7.40
CA THR A 4 -20.09 -36.68 7.02
C THR A 4 -18.60 -36.94 7.17
N THR A 5 -18.22 -38.20 7.41
CA THR A 5 -16.82 -38.62 7.61
C THR A 5 -15.88 -38.11 6.51
N VAL A 6 -16.38 -37.98 5.28
CA VAL A 6 -15.66 -37.41 4.12
C VAL A 6 -15.27 -35.94 4.36
N SER A 7 -16.17 -35.12 4.89
CA SER A 7 -15.90 -33.70 5.21
C SER A 7 -14.83 -33.56 6.29
N ARG A 8 -14.80 -34.46 7.27
CA ARG A 8 -13.77 -34.48 8.32
C ARG A 8 -12.40 -34.89 7.79
N ILE A 9 -12.36 -35.85 6.87
CA ILE A 9 -11.12 -36.30 6.21
C ILE A 9 -10.55 -35.18 5.35
N VAL A 10 -11.37 -34.52 4.52
CA VAL A 10 -10.95 -33.37 3.70
C VAL A 10 -10.44 -32.23 4.56
N PHE A 11 -11.15 -31.90 5.65
CA PHE A 11 -10.71 -30.85 6.57
C PHE A 11 -9.38 -31.20 7.26
N ALA A 12 -9.21 -32.45 7.72
CA ALA A 12 -7.95 -32.91 8.31
C ALA A 12 -6.79 -32.88 7.30
N GLN A 13 -7.04 -33.21 6.02
CA GLN A 13 -6.06 -33.14 4.94
C GLN A 13 -5.65 -31.68 4.64
N LEU A 14 -6.62 -30.75 4.61
CA LEU A 14 -6.33 -29.33 4.44
C LEU A 14 -5.51 -28.76 5.60
N ILE A 15 -5.82 -29.15 6.84
CA ILE A 15 -5.01 -28.78 8.02
C ILE A 15 -3.61 -29.37 7.90
N PHE A 16 -3.48 -30.64 7.52
CA PHE A 16 -2.17 -31.28 7.38
C PHE A 16 -1.29 -30.60 6.32
N ILE A 17 -1.87 -30.20 5.17
CA ILE A 17 -1.17 -29.43 4.14
C ILE A 17 -0.76 -28.04 4.67
N ALA A 18 -1.63 -27.37 5.43
CA ALA A 18 -1.30 -26.06 6.04
C ALA A 18 -0.17 -26.17 7.08
N LEU A 19 -0.11 -27.27 7.83
CA LEU A 19 0.95 -27.52 8.82
C LEU A 19 2.28 -27.95 8.18
N LEU A 20 2.26 -28.35 6.90
CA LEU A 20 3.44 -28.64 6.08
C LEU A 20 3.88 -27.43 5.25
N SER A 21 3.51 -26.21 5.64
CA SER A 21 4.04 -25.03 4.96
C SER A 21 5.56 -24.94 5.20
N GLY A 22 6.35 -25.36 4.21
CA GLY A 22 7.76 -24.95 4.13
C GLY A 22 7.86 -23.43 3.98
N ASN A 23 9.08 -22.90 3.96
CA ASN A 23 9.29 -21.49 3.59
C ASN A 23 8.59 -21.24 2.26
N ALA A 24 7.45 -20.56 2.28
CA ALA A 24 6.86 -20.02 1.07
C ALA A 24 7.76 -18.85 0.70
N TRP A 25 8.61 -19.04 -0.33
CA TRP A 25 9.33 -17.96 -1.01
C TRP A 25 8.34 -17.05 -1.78
N ALA A 26 7.13 -16.84 -1.23
CA ALA A 26 6.10 -15.97 -1.77
C ALA A 26 6.50 -14.49 -1.62
N LEU A 27 7.41 -14.19 -0.70
CA LEU A 27 8.20 -12.97 -0.76
C LEU A 27 9.40 -13.25 -1.66
N GLN A 28 9.32 -12.85 -2.93
CA GLN A 28 10.49 -12.83 -3.78
C GLN A 28 11.47 -11.82 -3.18
N THR A 29 12.52 -12.31 -2.52
CA THR A 29 13.68 -11.49 -2.13
C THR A 29 14.35 -11.09 -3.43
N HIS A 30 13.96 -9.94 -3.98
CA HIS A 30 14.63 -9.40 -5.14
C HIS A 30 15.96 -8.78 -4.72
N ASP A 31 16.97 -9.61 -4.46
CA ASP A 31 18.34 -9.17 -4.60
C ASP A 31 18.60 -9.06 -6.11
N GLY A 32 18.82 -7.85 -6.61
CA GLY A 32 19.10 -7.60 -8.03
C GLY A 32 18.36 -6.41 -8.63
N VAL A 33 18.76 -6.05 -9.84
CA VAL A 33 18.23 -4.88 -10.58
C VAL A 33 16.79 -5.10 -11.05
N GLU A 34 16.38 -6.35 -11.27
CA GLU A 34 15.08 -6.72 -11.81
C GLU A 34 13.94 -6.36 -10.86
N GLY A 35 14.12 -6.61 -9.56
CA GLY A 35 13.12 -6.26 -8.56
C GLY A 35 12.89 -4.78 -8.44
N VAL A 36 13.97 -4.01 -8.43
CA VAL A 36 13.90 -2.54 -8.41
C VAL A 36 13.17 -2.05 -9.66
N VAL A 37 13.47 -2.59 -10.84
CA VAL A 37 12.78 -2.19 -12.09
C VAL A 37 11.29 -2.50 -12.03
N VAL A 38 10.90 -3.72 -11.66
CA VAL A 38 9.48 -4.10 -11.59
C VAL A 38 8.75 -3.28 -10.53
N HIS A 39 9.38 -3.02 -9.38
CA HIS A 39 8.81 -2.18 -8.33
C HIS A 39 8.59 -0.74 -8.80
N GLN A 40 9.55 -0.17 -9.52
CA GLN A 40 9.40 1.17 -10.10
C GLN A 40 8.31 1.22 -11.18
N LEU A 41 8.15 0.16 -11.98
CA LEU A 41 7.03 0.04 -12.92
C LEU A 41 5.69 -0.05 -12.19
N ALA A 42 5.63 -0.71 -11.03
CA ALA A 42 4.42 -0.76 -10.21
C ALA A 42 4.00 0.64 -9.73
N HIS A 43 4.95 1.50 -9.34
CA HIS A 43 4.65 2.91 -9.03
C HIS A 43 4.07 3.67 -10.22
N VAL A 44 4.61 3.47 -11.44
CA VAL A 44 4.09 4.11 -12.66
C VAL A 44 2.67 3.63 -12.96
N GLN A 45 2.44 2.32 -12.90
CA GLN A 45 1.11 1.74 -13.09
C GLN A 45 0.13 2.27 -12.03
N TYR A 46 0.54 2.32 -10.76
CA TYR A 46 -0.32 2.78 -9.67
C TYR A 46 -0.69 4.25 -9.82
N LEU A 47 0.26 5.09 -10.24
CA LEU A 47 0.02 6.50 -10.56
C LEU A 47 -1.01 6.63 -11.69
N GLY A 48 -0.88 5.82 -12.75
CA GLY A 48 -1.85 5.77 -13.86
C GLY A 48 -3.25 5.34 -13.42
N ALA A 49 -3.35 4.31 -12.57
CA ALA A 49 -4.62 3.82 -12.05
C ALA A 49 -5.33 4.87 -11.17
N LEU A 50 -4.61 5.53 -10.27
CA LEU A 50 -5.15 6.63 -9.46
C LEU A 50 -5.53 7.84 -10.31
N GLY A 51 -4.72 8.18 -11.31
CA GLY A 51 -5.02 9.26 -12.25
C GLY A 51 -6.29 9.00 -13.05
N TYR A 52 -6.47 7.77 -13.54
CA TYR A 52 -7.70 7.34 -14.22
C TYR A 52 -8.91 7.42 -13.28
N LEU A 53 -8.82 6.86 -12.08
CA LEU A 53 -9.90 6.90 -11.08
C LEU A 53 -10.29 8.35 -10.75
N LEU A 54 -9.30 9.21 -10.52
CA LEU A 54 -9.52 10.62 -10.24
C LEU A 54 -10.19 11.34 -11.42
N TRP A 55 -9.75 11.07 -12.65
CA TRP A 55 -10.35 11.62 -13.86
C TRP A 55 -11.82 11.18 -14.01
N ASP A 56 -12.10 9.90 -13.78
CA ASP A 56 -13.44 9.32 -13.87
C ASP A 56 -14.40 9.92 -12.83
N ILE A 57 -13.97 10.04 -11.57
CA ILE A 57 -14.75 10.69 -10.50
C ILE A 57 -15.08 12.14 -10.87
N ARG A 58 -14.13 12.88 -11.45
CA ARG A 58 -14.32 14.30 -11.81
C ARG A 58 -15.25 14.52 -13.00
N ARG A 59 -15.40 13.52 -13.87
CA ARG A 59 -16.30 13.59 -15.03
C ARG A 59 -17.68 13.00 -14.75
N SER A 60 -17.80 12.19 -13.72
CA SER A 60 -19.06 11.61 -13.29
C SER A 60 -19.92 12.64 -12.55
N SER A 61 -21.24 12.52 -12.65
CA SER A 61 -22.20 13.37 -11.89
C SER A 61 -22.36 12.92 -10.44
N PHE A 62 -21.31 12.34 -9.86
CA PHE A 62 -21.33 11.83 -8.50
C PHE A 62 -21.43 12.97 -7.49
N ALA A 63 -22.49 12.95 -6.68
CA ALA A 63 -22.75 13.93 -5.64
C ALA A 63 -22.43 13.37 -4.25
N GLY A 64 -22.03 14.24 -3.33
CA GLY A 64 -21.81 13.90 -1.93
C GLY A 64 -20.35 14.00 -1.48
N ILE A 65 -20.17 14.19 -0.18
CA ILE A 65 -18.86 14.47 0.43
C ILE A 65 -17.88 13.29 0.31
N GLY A 66 -18.38 12.05 0.23
CA GLY A 66 -17.57 10.84 0.05
C GLY A 66 -16.71 10.89 -1.22
N TRP A 67 -17.23 11.44 -2.31
CA TRP A 67 -16.48 11.59 -3.56
C TRP A 67 -15.39 12.64 -3.46
N LEU A 68 -15.59 13.71 -2.68
CA LEU A 68 -14.53 14.67 -2.38
C LEU A 68 -13.40 14.01 -1.58
N TYR A 69 -13.74 13.21 -0.56
CA TYR A 69 -12.74 12.47 0.21
C TYR A 69 -11.99 11.47 -0.67
N LEU A 70 -12.67 10.76 -1.58
CA LEU A 70 -12.01 9.85 -2.52
C LEU A 70 -11.05 10.58 -3.46
N GLN A 71 -11.40 11.79 -3.92
CA GLN A 71 -10.48 12.63 -4.70
C GLN A 71 -9.26 13.06 -3.87
N ARG A 72 -9.44 13.43 -2.60
CA ARG A 72 -8.33 13.80 -1.70
C ARG A 72 -7.40 12.61 -1.44
N PHE A 73 -7.95 11.41 -1.24
CA PHE A 73 -7.20 10.17 -1.19
C PHE A 73 -6.35 9.97 -2.46
N CYS A 74 -6.96 10.09 -3.65
CA CYS A 74 -6.24 9.91 -4.91
C CYS A 74 -5.06 10.87 -5.02
N TRP A 75 -5.29 12.17 -4.80
CA TRP A 75 -4.21 13.16 -4.85
C TRP A 75 -3.07 12.85 -3.87
N LEU A 76 -3.38 12.58 -2.60
CA LEU A 76 -2.36 12.30 -1.59
C LEU A 76 -1.60 11.01 -1.89
N MET A 77 -2.28 9.95 -2.33
CA MET A 77 -1.62 8.70 -2.73
C MET A 77 -0.75 8.88 -3.97
N MET A 78 -1.16 9.70 -4.94
CA MET A 78 -0.32 10.02 -6.10
C MET A 78 0.95 10.77 -5.68
N PHE A 79 0.85 11.76 -4.78
CA PHE A 79 2.02 12.46 -4.23
C PHE A 79 2.92 11.53 -3.42
N TRP A 80 2.34 10.70 -2.54
CA TRP A 80 3.07 9.69 -1.79
C TRP A 80 3.81 8.73 -2.72
N ASN A 81 3.13 8.21 -3.74
CA ASN A 81 3.70 7.29 -4.71
C ASN A 81 4.87 7.94 -5.48
N GLY A 82 4.77 9.22 -5.83
CA GLY A 82 5.87 9.97 -6.42
C GLY A 82 7.07 10.11 -5.46
N LEU A 83 6.83 10.40 -4.18
CA LEU A 83 7.90 10.44 -3.18
C LEU A 83 8.56 9.07 -2.98
N ALA A 84 7.78 8.00 -2.92
CA ALA A 84 8.28 6.63 -2.80
C ALA A 84 9.15 6.24 -4.01
N PHE A 85 8.68 6.52 -5.22
CA PHE A 85 9.44 6.33 -6.46
C PHE A 85 10.81 7.02 -6.40
N ILE A 86 10.84 8.31 -6.02
CA ILE A 86 12.08 9.09 -5.85
C ILE A 86 12.95 8.50 -4.73
N GLY A 87 12.34 8.08 -3.61
CA GLY A 87 13.05 7.50 -2.48
C GLY A 87 13.77 6.21 -2.83
N HIS A 88 13.15 5.35 -3.66
CA HIS A 88 13.80 4.16 -4.18
C HIS A 88 14.98 4.49 -5.10
N PHE A 89 14.88 5.51 -5.96
CA PHE A 89 16.05 5.98 -6.72
C PHE A 89 17.15 6.52 -5.81
N ALA A 90 16.79 7.29 -4.77
CA ALA A 90 17.75 7.83 -3.81
C ALA A 90 18.44 6.71 -3.01
N GLN A 91 17.71 5.67 -2.64
CA GLN A 91 18.25 4.49 -1.96
C GLN A 91 19.27 3.75 -2.83
N VAL A 92 18.95 3.51 -4.11
CA VAL A 92 19.86 2.86 -5.07
C VAL A 92 21.10 3.72 -5.38
N ALA A 93 20.94 5.05 -5.36
CA ALA A 93 22.05 5.97 -5.61
C ALA A 93 23.00 6.11 -4.40
N LEU A 94 22.56 5.75 -3.19
CA LEU A 94 23.40 5.79 -2.00
C LEU A 94 24.25 4.52 -1.91
N PRO A 95 25.55 4.66 -1.58
CA PRO A 95 26.41 3.51 -1.43
C PRO A 95 26.04 2.76 -0.13
N ASN A 96 26.28 1.45 -0.07
CA ASN A 96 25.83 0.62 1.06
C ASN A 96 26.43 1.09 2.41
N GLU A 97 27.61 1.70 2.38
CA GLU A 97 28.30 2.27 3.55
C GLU A 97 27.59 3.52 4.10
N ALA A 98 26.58 4.04 3.40
CA ALA A 98 25.71 5.09 3.93
C ALA A 98 24.78 4.58 5.05
N PHE A 99 24.62 3.26 5.16
CA PHE A 99 23.71 2.61 6.10
C PHE A 99 24.48 1.72 7.09
N ALA A 100 24.12 1.81 8.37
CA ALA A 100 24.48 0.84 9.38
C ALA A 100 23.27 -0.06 9.66
N THR A 101 23.38 -1.35 9.38
CA THR A 101 22.37 -2.35 9.76
C THR A 101 22.84 -3.05 11.02
N GLU A 102 22.24 -2.71 12.17
CA GLU A 102 22.38 -3.52 13.39
C GLU A 102 21.24 -4.55 13.42
N ASP A 103 21.54 -5.83 13.25
CA ASP A 103 20.56 -6.94 13.38
C ASP A 103 19.38 -6.94 12.37
N GLY A 104 19.62 -6.51 11.13
CA GLY A 104 18.70 -6.69 10.00
C GLY A 104 18.14 -5.40 9.38
N TYR A 105 17.30 -5.54 8.36
CA TYR A 105 16.85 -4.41 7.53
C TYR A 105 15.95 -3.40 8.26
N LEU A 106 15.24 -3.83 9.30
CA LEU A 106 14.34 -2.98 10.10
C LEU A 106 15.08 -2.01 11.03
N SER A 107 16.38 -2.20 11.19
CA SER A 107 17.24 -1.42 12.07
C SER A 107 18.29 -0.63 11.28
N ALA A 108 18.05 -0.40 9.99
CA ALA A 108 18.97 0.36 9.14
C ALA A 108 19.00 1.84 9.57
N LEU A 109 20.17 2.30 10.04
CA LEU A 109 20.44 3.67 10.42
C LEU A 109 21.20 4.38 9.31
N LEU A 110 20.73 5.58 8.93
CA LEU A 110 21.43 6.43 7.97
C LEU A 110 22.58 7.17 8.66
N LEU A 111 23.81 6.92 8.23
CA LEU A 111 25.00 7.44 8.89
C LEU A 111 25.26 8.92 8.57
N LEU A 112 25.81 9.65 9.53
CA LEU A 112 26.35 11.00 9.34
C LEU A 112 27.71 10.98 8.63
N PRO A 113 28.16 12.09 7.99
CA PRO A 113 27.43 13.35 7.79
C PRO A 113 26.37 13.24 6.67
N PHE A 114 25.37 14.13 6.71
CA PHE A 114 24.34 14.24 5.68
C PHE A 114 24.88 14.93 4.42
N SER A 115 24.94 14.18 3.32
CA SER A 115 25.06 14.75 1.97
C SER A 115 23.69 15.11 1.41
N PHE A 116 23.65 15.86 0.30
CA PHE A 116 22.39 16.17 -0.39
C PHE A 116 21.58 14.92 -0.75
N GLY A 117 22.23 13.84 -1.21
CA GLY A 117 21.55 12.57 -1.50
C GLY A 117 20.95 11.90 -0.26
N LYS A 118 21.65 11.94 0.88
CA LYS A 118 21.12 11.43 2.15
C LYS A 118 19.91 12.23 2.65
N TRP A 119 19.89 13.55 2.40
CA TRP A 119 18.72 14.38 2.69
C TRP A 119 17.50 14.01 1.83
N ILE A 120 17.70 13.78 0.53
CA ILE A 120 16.62 13.31 -0.36
C ILE A 120 16.07 12.00 0.17
N TYR A 121 16.93 10.99 0.37
CA TYR A 121 16.53 9.68 0.90
C TYR A 121 15.74 9.82 2.21
N TYR A 122 16.27 10.60 3.17
CA TYR A 122 15.64 10.78 4.48
C TYR A 122 14.25 11.40 4.37
N ILE A 123 14.08 12.46 3.58
CA ILE A 123 12.78 13.11 3.39
C ILE A 123 11.79 12.15 2.72
N THR A 124 12.22 11.42 1.70
CA THR A 124 11.36 10.46 1.00
C THR A 124 10.99 9.24 1.84
N ALA A 125 11.80 8.91 2.85
CA ALA A 125 11.51 7.84 3.81
C ALA A 125 10.45 8.23 4.85
N LEU A 126 10.08 9.51 4.97
CA LEU A 126 8.96 9.98 5.83
C LEU A 126 7.60 9.75 5.17
N ASP A 127 7.40 8.52 4.71
CA ASP A 127 6.26 8.03 3.94
C ASP A 127 4.89 8.27 4.62
N HIS A 128 4.85 8.15 5.95
CA HIS A 128 3.67 8.33 6.80
C HIS A 128 3.05 9.74 6.69
N LEU A 129 3.83 10.78 6.34
CA LEU A 129 3.32 12.15 6.23
C LEU A 129 2.27 12.31 5.12
N LEU A 130 2.31 11.48 4.09
CA LEU A 130 1.32 11.48 3.01
C LEU A 130 0.43 10.23 3.00
N CYS A 131 0.99 9.05 3.29
CA CYS A 131 0.23 7.79 3.26
C CYS A 131 -0.86 7.75 4.34
N ALA A 132 -0.52 8.10 5.58
CA ALA A 132 -1.50 8.07 6.68
C ALA A 132 -2.70 9.01 6.45
N PRO A 133 -2.52 10.30 6.09
CA PRO A 133 -3.67 11.15 5.78
C PRO A 133 -4.44 10.68 4.54
N ALA A 134 -3.77 10.10 3.54
CA ALA A 134 -4.46 9.52 2.38
C ALA A 134 -5.42 8.40 2.80
N LEU A 135 -4.93 7.43 3.56
CA LEU A 135 -5.74 6.31 4.07
C LEU A 135 -6.87 6.79 4.98
N PHE A 136 -6.64 7.85 5.76
CA PHE A 136 -7.71 8.48 6.53
C PHE A 136 -8.83 9.05 5.63
N PHE A 137 -8.49 9.72 4.53
CA PHE A 137 -9.49 10.17 3.55
C PHE A 137 -10.21 9.01 2.86
N LEU A 138 -9.51 7.89 2.57
CA LEU A 138 -10.15 6.70 2.05
C LEU A 138 -11.19 6.15 3.03
N TYR A 139 -10.83 6.05 4.32
CA TYR A 139 -11.77 5.66 5.37
C TYR A 139 -12.99 6.58 5.42
N LEU A 140 -12.80 7.91 5.36
CA LEU A 140 -13.92 8.87 5.35
C LEU A 140 -14.80 8.72 4.10
N ALA A 141 -14.21 8.45 2.93
CA ALA A 141 -14.95 8.20 1.70
C ALA A 141 -15.84 6.96 1.83
N LEU A 142 -15.26 5.83 2.26
CA LEU A 142 -15.99 4.57 2.46
C LEU A 142 -17.09 4.70 3.51
N ARG A 143 -16.81 5.40 4.62
CA ARG A 143 -17.81 5.69 5.66
C ARG A 143 -18.96 6.54 5.11
N SER A 144 -18.67 7.54 4.27
CA SER A 144 -19.70 8.37 3.64
C SER A 144 -20.57 7.53 2.71
N PHE A 145 -19.98 6.69 1.86
CA PHE A 145 -20.74 5.85 0.94
C PHE A 145 -21.61 4.84 1.68
N TYR A 146 -21.07 4.19 2.71
CA TYR A 146 -21.84 3.26 3.55
C TYR A 146 -23.06 3.93 4.21
N ARG A 147 -22.92 5.17 4.70
CA ARG A 147 -24.02 5.93 5.29
C ARG A 147 -25.05 6.35 4.25
N SER A 148 -24.62 6.79 3.07
CA SER A 148 -25.54 7.11 1.97
C SER A 148 -26.37 5.90 1.55
N LEU A 149 -25.74 4.72 1.47
CA LEU A 149 -26.45 3.46 1.16
C LEU A 149 -27.49 3.11 2.23
N LYS A 150 -27.17 3.23 3.53
CA LYS A 150 -28.15 2.98 4.61
C LYS A 150 -29.38 3.87 4.56
N VAL A 151 -29.18 5.15 4.21
CA VAL A 151 -30.28 6.09 4.05
C VAL A 151 -31.16 5.69 2.86
N GLU A 152 -30.56 5.25 1.75
CA GLU A 152 -31.30 4.77 0.57
C GLU A 152 -32.06 3.46 0.84
N THR A 153 -31.50 2.55 1.65
CA THR A 153 -32.15 1.26 1.98
C THR A 153 -33.18 1.34 3.11
N GLY A 154 -33.33 2.50 3.77
CA GLY A 154 -34.33 2.72 4.82
C GLY A 154 -34.03 2.04 6.15
N GLU A 155 -32.81 1.56 6.38
CA GLU A 155 -32.41 0.85 7.61
C GLU A 155 -32.28 1.77 8.85
N ASP A 156 -32.30 3.10 8.67
CA ASP A 156 -32.28 4.09 9.76
C ASP A 156 -33.70 4.51 10.23
N GLY A 157 -34.76 3.87 9.71
CA GLY A 157 -36.17 4.22 9.97
C GLY A 157 -36.96 3.27 10.88
N GLN A 158 -36.32 2.32 11.56
CA GLN A 158 -36.96 1.42 12.54
C GLN A 158 -36.33 1.52 13.93
#